data_AF-A0A496BDN4-F1
#
_entry.id   AF-A0A496BDN4-F1
#
_cell.length_a   1.000
_cell.length_b   1.000
_cell.length_c   1.000
_cell.angle_alpha   90.00
_cell.angle_beta   90.00
_cell.angle_gamma   90.00
#
_symmetry.space_group_name_H-M   'P 1'
#
loop_
_entity.id
_entity.type
_entity.pdbx_description
1 polymer ?
#
loop_
_entity_poly.entity_id
_entity_poly.type
_entity_poly.pdbx_seq_one_letter_code
_entity_poly.pdbx_strand_id
1 'polypeptide(L)'
;MKLKRNVGIVGLFGLMLLCYGCTLGQQWSENYARLPGATANDPVIIDGQLETVGQSRRKKGSGDLRTDLGVPSEAIVFLPTEKALYRIVIHSPNLEEFTLMTLNSQGEWDKIHEVRGNTQKILDIRLRKVVKTTGVKLVVRRTTEDAAMKRENVKGGKNRRGQAVTYLSGPITALAKIAELELYGYASGE
;
A
#
# COMPACT_ATOMS: atom_id res chain seq x y z
N MET A 1 -26.48 -76.12 11.43
CA MET A 1 -25.37 -75.63 12.28
C MET A 1 -24.79 -74.38 11.63
N LYS A 2 -24.86 -73.26 12.36
CA LYS A 2 -24.46 -71.85 12.14
C LYS A 2 -23.81 -71.42 10.79
N LEU A 3 -24.56 -70.61 10.04
CA LEU A 3 -24.09 -69.68 9.01
C LEU A 3 -23.53 -68.42 9.71
N LYS A 4 -22.22 -68.12 9.56
CA LYS A 4 -21.62 -66.90 10.14
C LYS A 4 -21.83 -65.71 9.20
N ARG A 5 -22.58 -64.71 9.69
CA ARG A 5 -22.76 -63.37 9.10
C ARG A 5 -21.41 -62.64 9.03
N ASN A 6 -20.88 -62.44 7.82
CA ASN A 6 -19.89 -61.40 7.54
C ASN A 6 -20.63 -60.07 7.34
N VAL A 7 -21.08 -59.47 8.43
CA VAL A 7 -21.57 -58.09 8.46
C VAL A 7 -20.48 -57.30 9.16
N GLY A 8 -19.60 -56.65 8.41
CA GLY A 8 -18.53 -55.90 9.06
C GLY A 8 -17.47 -55.23 8.20
N ILE A 9 -17.60 -55.12 6.87
CA ILE A 9 -16.62 -54.37 6.06
C ILE A 9 -17.30 -53.70 4.85
N VAL A 10 -18.39 -52.97 5.07
CA VAL A 10 -18.95 -52.07 4.02
C VAL A 10 -19.22 -50.66 4.57
N GLY A 11 -19.20 -50.46 5.89
CA GLY A 11 -19.54 -49.19 6.52
C GLY A 11 -18.39 -48.20 6.75
N LEU A 12 -17.16 -48.47 6.30
CA LEU A 12 -15.99 -47.62 6.61
C LEU A 12 -15.39 -46.86 5.41
N PHE A 13 -15.80 -47.17 4.18
CA PHE A 13 -15.30 -46.46 2.98
C PHE A 13 -16.20 -45.29 2.53
N GLY A 14 -17.43 -45.20 3.02
CA GLY A 14 -18.38 -44.14 2.63
C GLY A 14 -18.18 -42.79 3.35
N LEU A 15 -17.37 -42.74 4.42
CA LEU A 15 -17.23 -41.54 5.26
C LEU A 15 -15.91 -40.76 5.03
N MET A 16 -14.94 -41.33 4.28
CA MET A 16 -13.68 -40.64 3.97
C MET A 16 -13.74 -39.70 2.75
N LEU A 17 -14.84 -39.70 2.00
CA LEU A 17 -15.01 -38.85 0.82
C LEU A 17 -15.69 -37.50 1.10
N LEU A 18 -16.12 -37.23 2.33
CA LEU A 18 -16.81 -35.98 2.71
C LEU A 18 -15.90 -34.92 3.34
N CYS A 19 -14.60 -35.22 3.54
CA CYS A 19 -13.66 -34.28 4.16
C CYS A 19 -12.73 -33.57 3.17
N TYR A 20 -12.87 -33.81 1.86
CA TYR A 20 -12.38 -32.87 0.84
C TYR A 20 -13.32 -31.67 0.73
N GLY A 21 -13.57 -31.03 1.87
CA GLY A 21 -13.88 -29.61 1.86
C GLY A 21 -12.63 -28.93 1.31
N CYS A 22 -12.55 -28.81 -0.02
CA CYS A 22 -11.71 -27.82 -0.65
C CYS A 22 -12.01 -26.52 0.08
N THR A 23 -11.06 -26.06 0.88
CA THR A 23 -10.96 -24.65 1.20
C THR A 23 -10.78 -23.96 -0.14
N LEU A 24 -11.90 -23.64 -0.82
CA LEU A 24 -11.98 -22.68 -1.90
C LEU A 24 -11.66 -21.32 -1.26
N GLY A 25 -10.40 -21.17 -0.85
CA GLY A 25 -9.85 -19.90 -0.41
C GLY A 25 -9.96 -18.95 -1.59
N GLN A 26 -10.41 -17.73 -1.31
CA GLN A 26 -10.52 -16.71 -2.33
C GLN A 26 -9.16 -16.53 -3.01
N GLN A 27 -9.08 -16.87 -4.29
CA GLN A 27 -7.87 -16.78 -5.08
C GLN A 27 -7.72 -15.35 -5.65
N TRP A 28 -6.55 -14.77 -5.43
CA TRP A 28 -6.18 -13.45 -5.94
C TRP A 28 -5.59 -13.56 -7.34
N SER A 29 -5.67 -12.47 -8.10
CA SER A 29 -4.89 -12.31 -9.33
C SER A 29 -3.39 -12.36 -9.05
N GLU A 30 -2.58 -12.34 -10.12
CA GLU A 30 -1.19 -11.91 -9.99
C GLU A 30 -1.09 -10.44 -9.53
N ASN A 31 0.09 -10.03 -9.08
CA ASN A 31 0.35 -8.64 -8.67
C ASN A 31 0.33 -7.73 -9.91
N TYR A 32 -0.74 -6.94 -10.06
CA TYR A 32 -0.91 -6.02 -11.18
C TYR A 32 0.20 -4.97 -11.27
N ALA A 33 0.84 -4.61 -10.15
CA ALA A 33 1.96 -3.67 -10.13
C ALA A 33 3.20 -4.20 -10.88
N ARG A 34 3.27 -5.51 -11.13
CA ARG A 34 4.39 -6.19 -11.81
C ARG A 34 4.08 -6.63 -13.23
N LEU A 35 2.94 -6.22 -13.77
CA LEU A 35 2.60 -6.50 -15.16
C LEU A 35 3.60 -5.82 -16.11
N PRO A 36 3.92 -6.43 -17.26
CA PRO A 36 4.72 -5.77 -18.28
C PRO A 36 4.11 -4.42 -18.68
N GLY A 37 4.90 -3.35 -18.54
CA GLY A 37 4.46 -1.98 -18.81
C GLY A 37 3.86 -1.23 -17.61
N ALA A 38 3.73 -1.86 -16.45
CA ALA A 38 3.48 -1.13 -15.20
C ALA A 38 4.67 -0.21 -14.88
N THR A 39 4.38 0.98 -14.38
CA THR A 39 5.42 1.97 -14.03
C THR A 39 5.14 2.57 -12.66
N ALA A 40 6.21 3.00 -12.00
CA ALA A 40 6.11 3.70 -10.73
C ALA A 40 6.96 4.97 -10.76
N ASN A 41 6.60 5.96 -9.95
CA ASN A 41 7.44 7.15 -9.80
C ASN A 41 8.80 6.81 -9.19
N ASP A 42 8.89 5.77 -8.36
CA ASP A 42 10.12 5.09 -8.00
C ASP A 42 9.99 3.59 -8.36
N PRO A 43 10.70 3.08 -9.38
CA PRO A 43 10.55 1.69 -9.85
C PRO A 43 10.81 0.63 -8.78
N VAL A 44 11.61 0.95 -7.76
CA VAL A 44 11.94 0.04 -6.65
C VAL A 44 10.68 -0.37 -5.88
N ILE A 45 9.63 0.44 -5.86
CA ILE A 45 8.41 0.12 -5.09
C ILE A 45 7.54 -0.98 -5.72
N ILE A 46 7.88 -1.46 -6.93
CA ILE A 46 7.13 -2.48 -7.68
C ILE A 46 8.06 -3.55 -8.29
N ASP A 47 9.31 -3.65 -7.81
CA ASP A 47 10.30 -4.56 -8.41
C ASP A 47 10.12 -6.02 -7.94
N GLY A 48 9.37 -6.23 -6.85
CA GLY A 48 9.15 -7.53 -6.22
C GLY A 48 10.27 -7.99 -5.28
N GLN A 49 11.22 -7.12 -4.94
CA GLN A 49 12.35 -7.38 -4.06
C GLN A 49 12.10 -6.74 -2.69
N LEU A 50 11.71 -7.52 -1.69
CA LEU A 50 11.39 -7.00 -0.36
C LEU A 50 12.61 -6.42 0.40
N GLU A 51 13.82 -6.71 -0.08
CA GLU A 51 15.08 -6.18 0.43
C GLU A 51 15.42 -4.77 -0.09
N THR A 52 14.82 -4.35 -1.20
CA THR A 52 15.01 -3.01 -1.73
C THR A 52 14.02 -2.05 -1.05
N VAL A 53 14.35 -0.76 -1.06
CA VAL A 53 13.51 0.27 -0.41
C VAL A 53 13.45 1.49 -1.31
N GLY A 54 12.33 1.63 -2.02
CA GLY A 54 11.98 2.85 -2.74
C GLY A 54 11.46 3.94 -1.82
N GLN A 55 11.29 5.14 -2.37
CA GLN A 55 10.82 6.30 -1.65
C GLN A 55 9.67 7.01 -2.36
N SER A 56 8.67 7.43 -1.58
CA SER A 56 7.71 8.43 -2.03
C SER A 56 8.42 9.71 -2.48
N ARG A 57 7.81 10.49 -3.39
CA ARG A 57 8.38 11.74 -3.91
C ARG A 57 7.51 12.92 -3.53
N ARG A 58 8.11 14.03 -3.10
CA ARG A 58 7.36 15.30 -2.97
C ARG A 58 7.11 15.86 -4.36
N LYS A 59 5.93 16.45 -4.56
CA LYS A 59 5.73 17.35 -5.71
C LYS A 59 6.74 18.50 -5.62
N LYS A 60 7.19 18.97 -6.78
CA LYS A 60 8.04 20.16 -6.84
C LYS A 60 7.26 21.32 -6.23
N GLY A 61 7.80 21.85 -5.13
CA GLY A 61 7.17 22.94 -4.39
C GLY A 61 7.11 24.23 -5.21
N SER A 62 6.34 25.20 -4.73
CA SER A 62 6.25 26.52 -5.35
C SER A 62 7.57 27.31 -5.24
N GLY A 63 8.49 26.86 -4.38
CA GLY A 63 9.69 27.58 -3.99
C GLY A 63 9.51 28.43 -2.74
N ASP A 64 8.26 28.58 -2.26
CA ASP A 64 7.97 29.17 -0.96
C ASP A 64 7.97 28.09 0.13
N LEU A 65 8.97 28.17 1.02
CA LEU A 65 9.11 27.32 2.20
C LEU A 65 7.80 27.23 3.00
N ARG A 66 7.02 28.30 3.15
CA ARG A 66 5.78 28.25 3.94
C ARG A 66 4.69 27.42 3.29
N THR A 67 4.54 27.49 1.97
CA THR A 67 3.56 26.67 1.25
C THR A 67 4.03 25.23 1.11
N ASP A 68 5.33 25.02 1.00
CA ASP A 68 5.92 23.71 0.68
C ASP A 68 6.05 22.80 1.93
N LEU A 69 6.02 23.39 3.15
CA LEU A 69 6.05 22.66 4.43
C LEU A 69 4.95 21.61 4.58
N GLY A 70 3.78 21.84 3.98
CA GLY A 70 2.61 20.97 4.10
C GLY A 70 2.38 20.05 2.89
N VAL A 71 3.27 20.09 1.88
CA VAL A 71 3.07 19.30 0.66
C VAL A 71 3.38 17.83 0.97
N PRO A 72 2.38 16.93 0.88
CA PRO A 72 2.59 15.52 1.12
C PRO A 72 3.52 14.92 0.04
N SER A 73 4.29 13.89 0.40
CA SER A 73 4.91 13.04 -0.60
C SER A 73 3.89 12.04 -1.16
N GLU A 74 4.14 11.61 -2.40
CA GLU A 74 3.28 10.70 -3.14
C GLU A 74 4.11 9.52 -3.68
N ALA A 75 3.58 8.30 -3.58
CA ALA A 75 4.03 7.16 -4.38
C ALA A 75 2.93 6.83 -5.40
N ILE A 76 3.29 6.65 -6.66
CA ILE A 76 2.32 6.50 -7.75
C ILE A 76 2.72 5.29 -8.59
N VAL A 77 1.77 4.41 -8.85
CA VAL A 77 1.88 3.26 -9.75
C VAL A 77 0.85 3.41 -10.86
N PHE A 78 1.28 3.31 -12.11
CA PHE A 78 0.42 3.23 -13.28
C PHE A 78 0.43 1.81 -13.83
N LEU A 79 -0.76 1.31 -14.15
CA LEU A 79 -0.98 0.01 -14.76
C LEU A 79 -1.03 0.17 -16.28
N PRO A 80 -0.57 -0.84 -17.05
CA PRO A 80 -0.57 -0.77 -18.51
C PRO A 80 -2.00 -0.76 -19.09
N THR A 81 -2.95 -1.36 -18.39
CA THR A 81 -4.37 -1.42 -18.76
C THR A 81 -5.26 -1.28 -17.53
N GLU A 82 -6.55 -1.02 -17.74
CA GLU A 82 -7.51 -0.94 -16.63
C GLU A 82 -7.64 -2.30 -15.95
N LYS A 83 -7.54 -2.31 -14.61
CA LYS A 83 -7.69 -3.52 -13.79
C LYS A 83 -8.72 -3.32 -12.70
N ALA A 84 -9.38 -4.42 -12.33
CA ALA A 84 -10.35 -4.47 -11.24
C ALA A 84 -9.64 -4.71 -9.90
N LEU A 85 -9.32 -3.62 -9.19
CA LEU A 85 -8.59 -3.63 -7.93
C LEU A 85 -9.51 -3.92 -6.74
N TYR A 86 -9.09 -4.79 -5.83
CA TYR A 86 -9.79 -5.10 -4.59
C TYR A 86 -8.88 -5.18 -3.37
N ARG A 87 -7.64 -5.63 -3.53
CA ARG A 87 -6.68 -5.80 -2.43
C ARG A 87 -5.39 -5.05 -2.76
N ILE A 88 -4.85 -4.36 -1.77
CA ILE A 88 -3.60 -3.61 -1.85
C ILE A 88 -2.74 -4.05 -0.67
N VAL A 89 -1.49 -4.46 -0.94
CA VAL A 89 -0.52 -4.78 0.11
C VAL A 89 0.60 -3.75 0.07
N ILE A 90 0.93 -3.17 1.22
CA ILE A 90 1.98 -2.15 1.32
C ILE A 90 3.03 -2.63 2.32
N HIS A 91 4.26 -2.79 1.85
CA HIS A 91 5.42 -3.08 2.69
C HIS A 91 6.15 -1.76 2.97
N SER A 92 6.01 -1.23 4.18
CA SER A 92 6.62 0.05 4.56
C SER A 92 7.02 0.08 6.03
N PRO A 93 8.28 0.39 6.37
CA PRO A 93 8.73 0.42 7.75
C PRO A 93 8.35 1.70 8.51
N ASN A 94 7.96 2.79 7.83
CA ASN A 94 7.80 4.11 8.45
C ASN A 94 6.47 4.82 8.17
N LEU A 95 5.51 4.17 7.51
CA LEU A 95 4.24 4.79 7.12
C LEU A 95 3.22 4.81 8.28
N GLU A 96 2.81 5.98 8.75
CA GLU A 96 1.87 6.13 9.88
C GLU A 96 0.47 6.60 9.45
N GLU A 97 0.41 7.60 8.58
CA GLU A 97 -0.86 8.17 8.10
C GLU A 97 -0.78 8.39 6.59
N PHE A 98 -1.80 7.92 5.87
CA PHE A 98 -1.84 8.04 4.43
C PHE A 98 -3.25 7.93 3.85
N THR A 99 -3.37 8.31 2.58
CA THR A 99 -4.58 8.16 1.77
C THR A 99 -4.25 7.37 0.52
N LEU A 100 -5.04 6.34 0.23
CA LEU A 100 -5.01 5.65 -1.06
C LEU A 100 -6.02 6.28 -1.99
N MET A 101 -5.58 6.50 -3.22
CA MET A 101 -6.37 7.06 -4.31
C MET A 101 -6.21 6.22 -5.57
N THR A 102 -7.21 6.27 -6.44
CA THR A 102 -7.19 5.62 -7.76
C THR A 102 -7.49 6.62 -8.85
N LEU A 103 -6.91 6.41 -10.03
CA LEU A 103 -7.19 7.22 -11.21
C LEU A 103 -8.54 6.80 -11.81
N ASN A 104 -9.48 7.72 -11.92
CA ASN A 104 -10.79 7.47 -12.53
C ASN A 104 -10.76 7.71 -14.05
N SER A 105 -11.87 7.43 -14.73
CA SER A 105 -11.98 7.54 -16.19
C SER A 105 -11.91 8.99 -16.70
N GLN A 106 -12.09 9.99 -15.82
CA GLN A 106 -11.93 11.41 -16.11
C GLN A 106 -10.48 11.88 -15.95
N GLY A 107 -9.56 11.00 -15.52
CA GLY A 107 -8.17 11.36 -15.24
C GLY A 107 -7.96 12.05 -13.89
N GLU A 108 -8.95 11.98 -13.00
CA GLU A 108 -8.89 12.55 -11.66
C GLU A 108 -8.56 11.47 -10.61
N TRP A 109 -7.98 11.90 -9.49
CA TRP A 109 -7.63 10.99 -8.40
C TRP A 109 -8.76 10.96 -7.37
N ASP A 110 -9.40 9.80 -7.23
CA ASP A 110 -10.45 9.57 -6.25
C ASP A 110 -9.92 8.85 -5.02
N LYS A 111 -10.26 9.34 -3.83
CA LYS A 111 -9.92 8.68 -2.57
C LYS A 111 -10.70 7.36 -2.42
N ILE A 112 -9.99 6.27 -2.18
CA ILE A 112 -10.58 4.94 -1.97
C ILE A 112 -10.40 4.41 -0.54
N HIS A 113 -9.36 4.86 0.18
CA HIS A 113 -9.09 4.42 1.55
C HIS A 113 -8.23 5.45 2.30
N GLU A 114 -8.33 5.49 3.63
CA GLU A 114 -7.48 6.32 4.49
C GLU A 114 -7.11 5.52 5.74
N VAL A 115 -5.84 5.61 6.11
CA VAL A 115 -5.29 5.01 7.32
C VAL A 115 -4.69 6.10 8.18
N ARG A 116 -4.95 6.01 9.50
CA ARG A 116 -4.39 6.90 10.50
C ARG A 116 -3.80 6.08 11.65
N GLY A 117 -2.65 6.50 12.16
CA GLY A 117 -2.00 5.88 13.32
C GLY A 117 -1.55 4.44 13.09
N ASN A 118 -1.12 4.10 11.87
CA ASN A 118 -0.58 2.78 11.58
C ASN A 118 0.73 2.53 12.34
N THR A 119 0.87 1.33 12.89
CA THR A 119 2.09 0.84 13.54
C THR A 119 2.64 -0.43 12.89
N GLN A 120 1.93 -0.98 11.89
CA GLN A 120 2.31 -2.21 11.19
C GLN A 120 3.26 -1.91 10.03
N LYS A 121 4.20 -2.82 9.78
CA LYS A 121 5.12 -2.71 8.63
C LYS A 121 4.56 -3.25 7.32
N ILE A 122 3.53 -4.10 7.42
CA ILE A 122 2.84 -4.71 6.29
C ILE A 122 1.37 -4.39 6.47
N LEU A 123 0.79 -3.69 5.50
CA LEU A 123 -0.64 -3.37 5.49
C LEU A 123 -1.32 -4.16 4.38
N ASP A 124 -2.19 -5.10 4.74
CA ASP A 124 -3.05 -5.82 3.81
C ASP A 124 -4.44 -5.20 3.82
N ILE A 125 -4.74 -4.40 2.80
CA ILE A 125 -5.92 -3.55 2.72
C ILE A 125 -6.90 -4.17 1.72
N ARG A 126 -8.09 -4.51 2.21
CA ARG A 126 -9.23 -4.93 1.37
C ARG A 126 -10.18 -3.76 1.18
N LEU A 127 -10.45 -3.42 -0.08
CA LEU A 127 -11.36 -2.35 -0.44
C LEU A 127 -12.81 -2.77 -0.18
N ARG A 128 -13.65 -1.79 0.15
CA ARG A 128 -15.09 -2.03 0.39
C ARG A 128 -15.84 -2.49 -0.86
N LYS A 129 -15.33 -2.11 -2.04
CA LYS A 129 -15.84 -2.48 -3.35
C LYS A 129 -14.67 -2.61 -4.32
N VAL A 130 -14.88 -3.37 -5.39
CA VAL A 130 -13.95 -3.43 -6.51
C VAL A 130 -13.89 -2.04 -7.18
N VAL A 131 -12.69 -1.59 -7.52
CA VAL A 131 -12.43 -0.32 -8.19
C VAL A 131 -11.71 -0.59 -9.50
N LYS A 132 -12.28 -0.15 -10.61
CA LYS A 132 -11.60 -0.19 -11.92
C LYS A 132 -10.69 1.01 -12.06
N THR A 133 -9.42 0.79 -12.37
CA THR A 133 -8.45 1.89 -12.49
C THR A 133 -7.23 1.50 -13.32
N THR A 134 -6.56 2.50 -13.86
CA THR A 134 -5.23 2.40 -14.49
C THR A 134 -4.12 2.96 -13.59
N GLY A 135 -4.43 3.42 -12.38
CA GLY A 135 -3.40 4.00 -11.51
C GLY A 135 -3.78 4.04 -10.05
N VAL A 136 -2.79 3.81 -9.19
CA VAL A 136 -2.91 3.88 -7.73
C VAL A 136 -1.93 4.91 -7.20
N LYS A 137 -2.40 5.73 -6.26
CA LYS A 137 -1.61 6.76 -5.61
C LYS A 137 -1.72 6.63 -4.10
N LEU A 138 -0.56 6.59 -3.46
CA LEU A 138 -0.39 6.68 -2.02
C LEU A 138 0.03 8.11 -1.66
N VAL A 139 -0.84 8.86 -1.00
CA VAL A 139 -0.54 10.20 -0.47
C VAL A 139 -0.12 10.05 0.99
N VAL A 140 1.14 10.33 1.28
CA VAL A 140 1.75 10.19 2.59
C VAL A 140 1.44 11.43 3.42
N ARG A 141 0.79 11.25 4.57
CA ARG A 141 0.42 12.33 5.49
C ARG A 141 1.33 12.41 6.71
N ARG A 142 1.80 11.26 7.18
CA ARG A 142 2.75 11.19 8.30
C ARG A 142 3.64 9.95 8.21
N THR A 143 4.88 10.11 8.64
CA THR A 143 5.81 9.00 8.86
C THR A 143 6.39 9.03 10.27
N THR A 144 6.88 7.87 10.75
CA THR A 144 7.55 7.75 12.05
C THR A 144 8.82 8.61 12.14
N GLU A 145 9.35 9.07 11.01
CA GLU A 145 10.59 9.83 10.89
C GLU A 145 10.37 11.35 10.82
N ASP A 146 9.12 11.82 10.74
CA ASP A 146 8.78 13.26 10.62
C ASP A 146 9.33 14.07 11.79
N ALA A 147 9.27 13.52 13.01
CA ALA A 147 9.79 14.20 14.19
C ALA A 147 11.32 14.39 14.13
N ALA A 148 12.05 13.42 13.58
CA ALA A 148 13.49 13.53 13.38
C ALA A 148 13.80 14.57 12.30
N MET A 149 13.09 14.50 11.17
CA MET A 149 13.22 15.45 10.06
C MET A 149 12.95 16.90 10.50
N LYS A 150 11.92 17.10 11.34
CA LYS A 150 11.61 18.41 11.92
C LYS A 150 12.73 18.92 12.82
N ARG A 151 13.32 18.08 13.68
CA ARG A 151 14.44 18.49 14.54
C ARG A 151 15.68 18.88 13.75
N GLU A 152 15.93 18.19 12.63
CA GLU A 152 17.05 18.49 11.74
C GLU A 152 16.87 19.83 11.01
N ASN A 153 15.65 20.08 10.52
CA ASN A 153 15.39 21.21 9.62
C ASN A 153 14.82 22.46 10.27
N VAL A 154 14.42 22.41 11.55
CA VAL A 154 13.93 23.55 12.32
C VAL A 154 15.02 24.08 13.24
N LYS A 155 15.54 25.28 12.95
CA LYS A 155 16.57 25.95 13.76
C LYS A 155 16.01 27.19 14.44
N GLY A 156 16.32 27.36 15.72
CA GLY A 156 16.05 28.60 16.45
C GLY A 156 17.19 29.60 16.32
N GLY A 157 16.86 30.88 16.25
CA GLY A 157 17.85 31.96 16.31
C GLY A 157 17.22 33.28 16.75
N LYS A 158 18.00 34.36 16.65
CA LYS A 158 17.51 35.72 16.89
C LYS A 158 17.66 36.54 15.62
N ASN A 159 16.65 37.35 15.29
CA ASN A 159 16.80 38.34 14.22
C ASN A 159 17.71 39.50 14.67
N ARG A 160 17.99 40.44 13.74
CA ARG A 160 18.79 41.65 14.01
C ARG A 160 18.23 42.54 15.14
N ARG A 161 16.97 42.35 15.54
CA ARG A 161 16.28 43.06 16.63
C ARG A 161 16.26 42.25 17.94
N GLY A 162 16.99 41.14 18.01
CA GLY A 162 17.06 40.27 19.20
C GLY A 162 15.82 39.40 19.43
N GLN A 163 14.82 39.44 18.54
CA GLN A 163 13.59 38.65 18.67
C GLN A 163 13.85 37.21 18.24
N ALA A 164 13.24 36.25 18.95
CA ALA A 164 13.32 34.84 18.59
C ALA A 164 12.69 34.60 17.21
N VAL A 165 13.42 33.93 16.33
CA VAL A 165 12.95 33.55 14.98
C VAL A 165 13.31 32.10 14.72
N THR A 166 12.40 31.43 14.02
CA THR A 166 12.59 30.06 13.52
C THR A 166 13.01 30.10 12.06
N TYR A 167 14.06 29.38 11.74
CA TYR A 167 14.58 29.21 10.39
C TYR A 167 14.36 27.76 9.95
N LEU A 168 13.93 27.59 8.71
CA LEU A 168 13.75 26.29 8.09
C LEU A 168 14.87 26.07 7.08
N SER A 169 15.63 24.99 7.24
CA SER A 169 16.70 24.61 6.31
C SER A 169 16.28 23.56 5.28
N GLY A 170 15.07 23.02 5.39
CA GLY A 170 14.57 21.98 4.50
C GLY A 170 13.16 21.49 4.87
N PRO A 171 12.69 20.40 4.22
CA PRO A 171 11.41 19.78 4.51
C PRO A 171 11.31 19.29 5.96
N ILE A 172 10.13 19.35 6.57
CA ILE A 172 9.93 18.91 7.96
C ILE A 172 9.20 17.55 8.09
N THR A 173 8.72 17.01 6.97
CA THR A 173 8.14 15.66 6.87
C THR A 173 9.17 14.76 6.20
N ALA A 174 9.29 13.51 6.61
CA ALA A 174 10.14 12.54 5.93
C ALA A 174 9.37 11.86 4.79
N LEU A 175 10.12 11.23 3.87
CA LEU A 175 9.53 10.45 2.79
C LEU A 175 9.13 9.08 3.33
N ALA A 176 7.99 8.55 2.87
CA ALA A 176 7.69 7.15 3.09
C ALA A 176 8.71 6.27 2.36
N LYS A 177 9.21 5.27 3.08
CA LYS A 177 10.02 4.17 2.60
C LYS A 177 9.09 3.03 2.22
N ILE A 178 9.17 2.52 1.00
CA ILE A 178 8.25 1.50 0.49
C ILE A 178 9.11 0.42 -0.13
N ALA A 179 9.10 -0.77 0.47
CA ALA A 179 9.82 -1.92 -0.07
C ALA A 179 9.07 -2.51 -1.27
N GLU A 180 7.74 -2.64 -1.16
CA GLU A 180 6.90 -3.14 -2.24
C GLU A 180 5.47 -2.62 -2.07
N LEU A 181 4.82 -2.32 -3.19
CA LEU A 181 3.40 -2.01 -3.32
C LEU A 181 2.75 -3.03 -4.26
N GLU A 182 1.92 -3.90 -3.70
CA GLU A 182 1.26 -4.97 -4.43
C GLU A 182 -0.21 -4.64 -4.66
N LEU A 183 -0.71 -4.94 -5.87
CA LEU A 183 -2.04 -4.61 -6.33
C LEU A 183 -2.74 -5.86 -6.85
N TYR A 184 -3.92 -6.19 -6.30
CA TYR A 184 -4.62 -7.43 -6.61
C TYR A 184 -6.11 -7.23 -6.87
N GLY A 185 -6.62 -8.01 -7.82
CA GLY A 185 -8.04 -8.26 -8.04
C GLY A 185 -8.41 -9.71 -7.69
N TYR A 186 -9.63 -10.11 -8.06
CA TYR A 186 -10.03 -11.51 -8.00
C TYR A 186 -9.47 -12.27 -9.21
N ALA A 187 -9.05 -13.53 -9.01
CA ALA A 187 -8.48 -14.35 -10.08
C ALA A 187 -9.41 -14.58 -11.29
N SER A 188 -10.73 -14.48 -11.09
CA SER A 188 -11.75 -14.71 -12.13
C SER A 188 -12.31 -13.43 -12.74
N GLY A 189 -11.70 -12.26 -12.48
CA GLY A 189 -12.23 -10.94 -12.84
C GLY A 189 -11.51 -10.24 -14.01
N GLU A 190 -10.73 -10.97 -14.80
CA GLU A 190 -10.06 -10.45 -16.00
C GLU A 190 -10.95 -10.48 -17.24
#